data_AF-M3FKU2-F1
#
_entry.id   AF-M3FKU2-F1
#
_cell.length_a   1.000
_cell.length_b   1.000
_cell.length_c   1.000
_cell.angle_alpha   90.00
_cell.angle_beta   90.00
_cell.angle_gamma   90.00
#
_symmetry.space_group_name_H-M   'P 1'
#
loop_
_entity.id
_entity.type
_entity.pdbx_description
1 polymer ?
#
loop_
_entity_poly.entity_id
_entity_poly.type
_entity_poly.pdbx_seq_one_letter_code
_entity_poly.pdbx_strand_id
1 'polypeptide(L)'
;MLQYVFSLILFFASLLFSLALSPQEIYLNSDILYLPTLALDVLVDGGNFLSWSFTPSPYFFPDFPIVSILLLIFENAQKALICFAFLQTILFAVLMERFWIFAREERKGKSLSCEEIRRVRSWILLLISLLLLVAKNFPTFYIIFLPSIHTSAFLVTLYTWPLIHKTFQKRQVWILIIWIVLTVASDRILFVELIVPGILAGFLFPSQRSPGSRWKRLFPKSSKILIVSGIAGLILYAVLKSFLFIEKSGKIPINLSLTRAAMDGTRFFMEAQAWILSGFKGKIPIPAILISILIIALVLSLIRIKKSKSTAFLFSFLRSFSLHRS
;
A
#
# COMPACT_ATOMS: atom_id res chain seq x y z
N MET A 1 -2.71 -27.44 13.11
CA MET A 1 -3.62 -26.53 13.85
C MET A 1 -2.82 -25.70 14.85
N LEU A 2 -1.99 -26.33 15.67
CA LEU A 2 -1.11 -25.69 16.66
C LEU A 2 -0.28 -24.51 16.11
N GLN A 3 0.41 -24.68 14.98
CA GLN A 3 1.22 -23.61 14.37
C GLN A 3 0.42 -22.34 14.06
N TYR A 4 -0.83 -22.48 13.58
CA TYR A 4 -1.69 -21.33 13.29
C TYR A 4 -2.15 -20.62 14.56
N VAL A 5 -2.56 -21.38 15.57
CA VAL A 5 -2.95 -20.82 16.87
C VAL A 5 -1.78 -20.09 17.50
N PHE A 6 -0.57 -20.67 17.47
CA PHE A 6 0.63 -20.02 17.97
C PHE A 6 0.96 -18.73 17.21
N SER A 7 0.94 -18.75 15.87
CA SER A 7 1.15 -17.54 15.06
C SER A 7 0.11 -16.46 15.34
N LEU A 8 -1.15 -16.84 15.59
CA LEU A 8 -2.22 -15.91 15.92
C LEU A 8 -2.02 -15.26 17.29
N ILE A 9 -1.69 -16.06 18.31
CA ILE A 9 -1.36 -15.55 19.65
C ILE A 9 -0.16 -14.60 19.57
N LEU A 10 0.91 -15.02 18.87
CA LEU A 10 2.10 -14.20 18.69
C LEU A 10 1.78 -12.90 17.95
N PHE A 11 0.92 -12.92 16.93
CA PHE A 11 0.47 -11.72 16.22
C PHE A 11 -0.23 -10.74 17.15
N PHE A 12 -1.23 -11.18 17.91
CA PHE A 12 -1.93 -10.29 18.83
C PHE A 12 -1.03 -9.79 19.96
N ALA A 13 -0.18 -10.65 20.53
CA ALA A 13 0.80 -10.24 21.54
C ALA A 13 1.77 -9.18 20.99
N SER A 14 2.27 -9.39 19.76
CA SER A 14 3.18 -8.45 19.09
C SER A 14 2.49 -7.13 18.74
N LEU A 15 1.23 -7.17 18.30
CA LEU A 15 0.44 -5.98 18.00
C LEU A 15 0.20 -5.15 19.26
N LEU A 16 -0.27 -5.77 20.34
CA LEU A 16 -0.50 -5.08 21.61
C LEU A 16 0.80 -4.52 22.18
N PHE A 17 1.90 -5.29 22.12
CA PHE A 17 3.22 -4.83 22.54
C PHE A 17 3.72 -3.64 21.71
N SER A 18 3.56 -3.70 20.39
CA SER A 18 4.00 -2.65 19.48
C SER A 18 3.16 -1.37 19.64
N LEU A 19 1.85 -1.48 19.87
CA LEU A 19 0.98 -0.34 20.20
C LEU A 19 1.36 0.27 21.55
N ALA A 20 1.58 -0.56 22.58
CA ALA A 20 1.92 -0.09 23.93
C ALA A 20 3.29 0.62 23.98
N LEU A 21 4.23 0.23 23.12
CA LEU A 21 5.55 0.84 23.01
C LEU A 21 5.69 1.82 21.85
N SER A 22 4.60 2.11 21.14
CA SER A 22 4.65 3.07 20.04
C SER A 22 4.96 4.46 20.58
N PRO A 23 5.99 5.16 20.06
CA PRO A 23 6.34 6.50 20.50
C PRO A 23 5.15 7.46 20.34
N GLN A 24 4.84 8.24 21.37
CA GLN A 24 3.70 9.16 21.34
C GLN A 24 3.87 10.23 20.26
N GLU A 25 5.11 10.62 19.98
CA GLU A 25 5.49 11.63 19.00
C GLU A 25 4.97 11.30 17.59
N ILE A 26 4.81 10.00 17.29
CA ILE A 26 4.27 9.56 16.00
C ILE A 26 2.81 10.00 15.83
N TYR A 27 2.01 9.98 16.90
CA TYR A 27 0.60 10.39 16.85
C TYR A 27 0.40 11.91 17.05
N LEU A 28 1.44 12.61 17.49
CA LEU A 28 1.45 14.06 17.65
C LEU A 28 1.95 14.81 16.41
N ASN A 29 2.34 14.08 15.37
CA ASN A 29 2.74 14.65 14.10
C ASN A 29 1.55 15.31 13.39
N SER A 30 1.75 16.52 12.84
CA SER A 30 0.72 17.30 12.15
C SER A 30 0.09 16.55 10.97
N ASP A 31 0.86 15.76 10.23
CA ASP A 31 0.37 14.98 9.09
C ASP A 31 -0.59 13.87 9.53
N ILE A 32 -0.38 13.34 10.74
CA ILE A 32 -1.23 12.30 11.34
C ILE A 32 -2.48 12.91 11.97
N LEU A 33 -2.32 14.05 12.65
CA LEU A 33 -3.42 14.80 13.27
C LEU A 33 -4.32 15.50 12.26
N TYR A 34 -3.87 15.68 11.02
CA TYR A 34 -4.63 16.33 9.95
C TYR A 34 -6.07 15.81 9.80
N LEU A 35 -6.28 14.49 9.71
CA LEU A 35 -7.64 13.93 9.55
C LEU A 35 -8.50 14.08 10.81
N PRO A 36 -8.00 13.76 12.03
CA PRO A 36 -8.72 14.07 13.26
C PRO A 36 -9.09 15.56 13.40
N THR A 37 -8.18 16.48 13.10
CA THR A 37 -8.44 17.92 13.20
C THR A 37 -9.48 18.38 12.19
N LEU A 38 -9.40 17.90 10.94
CA LEU A 38 -10.41 18.17 9.93
C LEU A 38 -11.80 17.64 10.37
N ALA A 39 -11.84 16.44 10.95
CA ALA A 39 -13.08 15.84 11.43
C ALA A 39 -13.67 16.60 12.62
N LEU A 40 -12.85 17.04 13.58
CA LEU A 40 -13.30 17.88 14.71
C LEU A 40 -13.90 19.19 14.21
N ASP A 41 -13.15 19.92 13.37
CA ASP A 41 -13.59 21.23 12.88
C ASP A 41 -14.94 21.14 12.14
N VAL A 42 -15.05 20.19 11.20
CA VAL A 42 -16.24 20.09 10.33
C VAL A 42 -17.43 19.42 11.02
N LEU A 43 -17.20 18.42 11.89
CA LEU A 43 -18.29 17.63 12.48
C LEU A 43 -18.70 18.08 13.88
N VAL A 44 -17.79 18.71 14.63
CA VAL A 44 -18.01 19.10 16.04
C VAL A 44 -18.08 20.62 16.17
N ASP A 45 -17.13 21.34 15.60
CA ASP A 45 -16.99 22.79 15.82
C ASP A 45 -17.83 23.65 14.85
N GLY A 46 -18.54 23.02 13.90
CA GLY A 46 -19.39 23.71 12.94
C GLY A 46 -18.64 24.43 11.82
N GLY A 47 -17.35 24.10 11.64
CA GLY A 47 -16.52 24.54 10.53
C GLY A 47 -17.00 24.02 9.18
N ASN A 48 -16.33 24.43 8.10
CA ASN A 48 -16.71 24.09 6.74
C ASN A 48 -15.55 23.43 6.00
N PHE A 49 -15.84 22.34 5.29
CA PHE A 49 -14.88 21.67 4.43
C PHE A 49 -14.27 22.61 3.37
N LEU A 50 -15.01 23.63 2.92
CA LEU A 50 -14.53 24.61 1.94
C LEU A 50 -13.52 25.61 2.49
N SER A 51 -13.43 25.81 3.81
CA SER A 51 -12.45 26.73 4.41
C SER A 51 -11.09 26.07 4.63
N TRP A 52 -10.96 24.77 4.38
CA TRP A 52 -9.72 24.03 4.57
C TRP A 52 -8.79 24.10 3.36
N SER A 53 -7.50 24.18 3.68
CA SER A 53 -6.42 23.94 2.73
C SER A 53 -5.97 22.48 2.82
N PHE A 54 -6.19 21.73 1.75
CA PHE A 54 -5.94 20.30 1.70
C PHE A 54 -4.59 19.98 1.07
N THR A 55 -3.95 18.93 1.58
CA THR A 55 -2.73 18.38 1.00
C THR A 55 -2.99 17.81 -0.41
N PRO A 56 -1.94 17.63 -1.24
CA PRO A 56 -2.11 17.12 -2.61
C PRO A 56 -2.71 15.70 -2.71
N SER A 57 -2.62 14.91 -1.63
CA SER A 57 -3.35 13.66 -1.40
C SER A 57 -4.22 13.85 -0.16
N PRO A 58 -5.48 14.28 -0.31
CA PRO A 58 -6.32 14.70 0.83
C PRO A 58 -6.74 13.59 1.80
N TYR A 59 -6.54 12.32 1.46
CA TYR A 59 -6.85 11.14 2.31
C TYR A 59 -8.33 10.99 2.71
N PHE A 60 -9.24 11.54 1.90
CA PHE A 60 -10.69 11.47 2.12
C PHE A 60 -11.28 10.05 2.11
N PHE A 61 -10.58 9.09 1.53
CA PHE A 61 -11.05 7.71 1.47
C PHE A 61 -9.87 6.71 1.39
N PRO A 62 -9.92 5.61 2.17
CA PRO A 62 -10.95 5.24 3.14
C PRO A 62 -10.76 5.88 4.53
N ASP A 63 -9.66 6.62 4.76
CA ASP A 63 -9.21 6.98 6.11
C ASP A 63 -10.14 7.98 6.80
N PHE A 64 -10.48 9.08 6.14
CA PHE A 64 -11.31 10.13 6.76
C PHE A 64 -12.64 9.62 7.34
N PRO A 65 -13.47 8.82 6.63
CA PRO A 65 -14.68 8.23 7.20
C PRO A 65 -14.41 7.39 8.45
N ILE A 66 -13.36 6.55 8.42
CA ILE A 66 -13.05 5.66 9.53
C ILE A 66 -12.58 6.48 10.74
N VAL A 67 -11.64 7.40 10.54
CA VAL A 67 -11.14 8.29 11.59
C VAL A 67 -12.27 9.13 12.18
N SER A 68 -13.16 9.67 11.34
CA SER A 68 -14.32 10.46 11.79
C SER A 68 -15.26 9.66 12.67
N ILE A 69 -15.61 8.42 12.27
CA ILE A 69 -16.45 7.53 13.09
C ILE A 69 -15.77 7.21 14.42
N LEU A 70 -14.48 6.88 14.41
CA LEU A 70 -13.74 6.57 15.63
C LEU A 70 -13.64 7.79 16.55
N LEU A 71 -13.45 8.98 15.99
CA LEU A 71 -13.42 10.23 16.74
C LEU A 71 -14.76 10.51 17.42
N LEU A 72 -15.88 10.29 16.73
CA LEU A 72 -17.22 10.43 17.33
C LEU A 72 -17.47 9.41 18.46
N ILE A 73 -16.89 8.21 18.37
CA ILE A 73 -17.04 7.17 19.42
C ILE A 73 -16.16 7.46 20.64
N PHE A 74 -14.92 7.91 20.43
CA PHE A 74 -13.94 8.05 21.50
C PHE A 74 -13.80 9.47 22.04
N GLU A 75 -14.34 10.47 21.34
CA GLU A 75 -14.27 11.91 21.64
C GLU A 75 -12.83 12.41 21.89
N ASN A 76 -11.85 11.66 21.39
CA ASN A 76 -10.43 11.91 21.64
C ASN A 76 -9.62 11.42 20.44
N ALA A 77 -8.90 12.33 19.80
CA ALA A 77 -8.11 12.05 18.61
C ALA A 77 -7.07 10.95 18.84
N GLN A 78 -6.36 10.96 19.97
CA GLN A 78 -5.34 9.95 20.27
C GLN A 78 -5.94 8.55 20.41
N LYS A 79 -7.06 8.41 21.14
CA LYS A 79 -7.76 7.12 21.26
C LYS A 79 -8.29 6.63 19.92
N ALA A 80 -8.86 7.53 19.11
CA ALA A 80 -9.33 7.22 17.77
C ALA A 80 -8.18 6.74 16.86
N LEU A 81 -7.02 7.40 16.90
CA LEU A 81 -5.83 7.02 16.15
C LEU A 81 -5.24 5.68 16.59
N ILE A 82 -5.18 5.39 17.90
CA ILE A 82 -4.72 4.08 18.41
C ILE A 82 -5.69 2.97 17.96
N CYS A 83 -7.00 3.22 18.01
CA CYS A 83 -8.00 2.27 17.52
C CYS A 83 -7.87 2.07 16.00
N PHE A 84 -7.65 3.15 15.24
CA PHE A 84 -7.39 3.09 13.81
C PHE A 84 -6.16 2.23 13.51
N ALA A 85 -5.04 2.45 14.21
CA ALA A 85 -3.82 1.68 14.06
C ALA A 85 -4.03 0.17 14.31
N PHE A 86 -4.80 -0.17 15.35
CA PHE A 86 -5.18 -1.54 15.65
C PHE A 86 -6.00 -2.17 14.50
N LEU A 87 -7.06 -1.49 14.06
CA LEU A 87 -7.93 -1.96 12.98
C LEU A 87 -7.19 -2.07 11.64
N GLN A 88 -6.39 -1.06 11.30
CA GLN A 88 -5.59 -1.02 10.07
C GLN A 88 -4.58 -2.17 10.03
N THR A 89 -3.93 -2.48 11.15
CA THR A 89 -2.95 -3.57 11.22
C THR A 89 -3.62 -4.95 11.07
N ILE A 90 -4.80 -5.14 11.67
CA ILE A 90 -5.59 -6.37 11.46
C ILE A 90 -6.02 -6.48 10.00
N LEU A 91 -6.52 -5.39 9.41
CA LEU A 91 -6.92 -5.36 8.01
C LEU A 91 -5.73 -5.68 7.08
N PHE A 92 -4.57 -5.09 7.36
CA PHE A 92 -3.33 -5.38 6.64
C PHE A 92 -2.98 -6.87 6.68
N ALA A 93 -3.03 -7.50 7.86
CA ALA A 93 -2.77 -8.94 8.00
C ALA A 93 -3.75 -9.78 7.16
N VAL A 94 -5.05 -9.52 7.28
CA VAL A 94 -6.09 -10.22 6.52
C VAL A 94 -5.91 -10.07 5.01
N LEU A 95 -5.61 -8.86 4.54
CA LEU A 95 -5.44 -8.58 3.12
C LEU A 95 -4.13 -9.20 2.57
N MET A 96 -3.05 -9.15 3.34
CA MET A 96 -1.80 -9.83 3.00
C MET A 96 -1.98 -11.35 2.89
N GLU A 97 -2.70 -11.97 3.82
CA GLU A 97 -3.04 -13.39 3.75
C GLU A 97 -3.80 -13.73 2.46
N ARG A 98 -4.86 -12.96 2.16
CA ARG A 98 -5.69 -13.16 0.96
C ARG A 98 -4.87 -13.00 -0.32
N PHE A 99 -4.01 -11.98 -0.37
CA PHE A 99 -3.13 -11.74 -1.51
C PHE A 99 -2.16 -12.91 -1.74
N TRP A 100 -1.52 -13.40 -0.68
CA TRP A 100 -0.56 -14.51 -0.80
C TRP A 100 -1.21 -15.85 -1.11
N ILE A 101 -2.42 -16.11 -0.60
CA ILE A 101 -3.24 -17.26 -1.00
C ILE A 101 -3.50 -17.18 -2.51
N PHE A 102 -4.01 -16.04 -2.99
CA PHE A 102 -4.27 -15.83 -4.41
C PHE A 102 -3.01 -16.01 -5.27
N ALA A 103 -1.89 -15.40 -4.89
CA ALA A 103 -0.63 -15.52 -5.65
C ALA A 103 -0.15 -16.98 -5.74
N ARG A 104 -0.36 -17.77 -4.68
CA ARG A 104 0.02 -19.18 -4.67
C ARG A 104 -0.95 -20.07 -5.45
N GLU A 105 -2.25 -19.77 -5.42
CA GLU A 105 -3.26 -20.43 -6.27
C GLU A 105 -3.01 -20.17 -7.76
N GLU A 106 -2.72 -18.92 -8.12
CA GLU A 106 -2.38 -18.54 -9.49
C GLU A 106 -1.14 -19.32 -9.97
N ARG A 107 -0.11 -19.41 -9.13
CA ARG A 107 1.12 -20.17 -9.43
C ARG A 107 0.85 -21.66 -9.63
N LYS A 108 -0.03 -22.25 -8.83
CA LYS A 108 -0.34 -23.69 -8.92
C LYS A 108 -1.35 -24.01 -10.02
N GLY A 109 -2.12 -23.03 -10.47
CA GLY A 109 -3.24 -23.23 -11.39
C GLY A 109 -4.43 -23.96 -10.76
N LYS A 110 -4.44 -24.18 -9.45
CA LYS A 110 -5.52 -24.84 -8.70
C LYS A 110 -5.70 -24.21 -7.31
N SER A 111 -6.88 -24.38 -6.72
CA SER A 111 -7.15 -23.96 -5.35
C SER A 111 -6.22 -24.66 -4.36
N LEU A 112 -5.88 -23.96 -3.28
CA LEU A 112 -5.10 -24.54 -2.19
C LEU A 112 -5.98 -25.41 -1.30
N SER A 113 -5.39 -26.47 -0.73
CA SER A 113 -6.07 -27.22 0.33
C SER A 113 -6.15 -26.39 1.62
N CYS A 114 -7.07 -26.76 2.52
CA CYS A 114 -7.22 -26.10 3.81
C CYS A 114 -5.92 -26.04 4.63
N GLU A 115 -5.10 -27.08 4.55
CA GLU A 115 -3.79 -27.13 5.22
C GLU A 115 -2.80 -26.13 4.65
N GLU A 116 -2.79 -25.96 3.32
CA GLU A 116 -1.92 -25.01 2.65
C GLU A 116 -2.32 -23.57 2.90
N ILE A 117 -3.64 -23.29 2.88
CA ILE A 117 -4.19 -21.99 3.27
C ILE A 117 -3.75 -21.66 4.69
N ARG A 118 -3.95 -22.59 5.63
CA ARG A 118 -3.56 -22.41 7.03
C ARG A 118 -2.06 -22.13 7.17
N ARG A 119 -1.22 -22.85 6.41
CA ARG A 119 0.23 -22.63 6.40
C ARG A 119 0.59 -21.23 5.90
N VAL A 120 -0.06 -20.74 4.84
CA VAL A 120 0.14 -19.37 4.35
C VAL A 120 -0.23 -18.36 5.44
N ARG A 121 -1.40 -18.53 6.09
CA ARG A 121 -1.81 -17.63 7.17
C ARG A 121 -0.82 -17.60 8.33
N SER A 122 -0.37 -18.76 8.81
CA SER A 122 0.66 -18.84 9.85
C SER A 122 1.92 -18.07 9.50
N TRP A 123 2.42 -18.21 8.27
CA TRP A 123 3.63 -17.52 7.83
C TRP A 123 3.43 -16.00 7.72
N ILE A 124 2.28 -15.54 7.24
CA ILE A 124 1.99 -14.11 7.15
C ILE A 124 1.84 -13.50 8.55
N LEU A 125 1.12 -14.16 9.45
CA LEU A 125 1.01 -13.71 10.84
C LEU A 125 2.39 -13.64 11.49
N LEU A 126 3.21 -14.68 11.37
CA LEU A 126 4.57 -14.69 11.90
C LEU A 126 5.45 -13.56 11.33
N LEU A 127 5.39 -13.34 10.02
CA LEU A 127 6.13 -12.26 9.36
C LEU A 127 5.71 -10.89 9.91
N ILE A 128 4.41 -10.65 10.03
CA ILE A 128 3.89 -9.38 10.54
C ILE A 128 4.23 -9.23 12.03
N SER A 129 4.13 -10.29 12.84
CA SER A 129 4.61 -10.27 14.23
C SER A 129 6.06 -9.82 14.34
N LEU A 130 6.94 -10.35 13.49
CA LEU A 130 8.35 -9.96 13.47
C LEU A 130 8.52 -8.47 13.13
N LEU A 131 7.79 -7.97 12.11
CA LEU A 131 7.82 -6.56 11.76
C LEU A 131 7.36 -5.66 12.92
N LEU A 132 6.29 -6.06 13.62
CA LEU A 132 5.75 -5.33 14.77
C LEU A 132 6.71 -5.27 15.95
N LEU A 133 7.39 -6.38 16.26
CA LEU A 133 8.39 -6.46 17.33
C LEU A 133 9.64 -5.62 17.01
N VAL A 134 10.04 -5.57 15.74
CA VAL A 134 11.21 -4.81 15.28
C VAL A 134 10.89 -3.31 15.12
N ALA A 135 9.62 -2.92 14.98
CA ALA A 135 9.20 -1.52 14.78
C ALA A 135 9.72 -0.54 15.84
N LYS A 136 9.88 -0.99 17.09
CA LYS A 136 10.48 -0.18 18.16
C LYS A 136 11.86 0.39 17.79
N ASN A 137 12.67 -0.40 17.08
CA ASN A 137 14.02 -0.02 16.68
C ASN A 137 14.05 0.68 15.32
N PHE A 138 12.97 0.59 14.56
CA PHE A 138 12.86 1.12 13.20
C PHE A 138 11.51 1.82 13.02
N PRO A 139 11.42 3.11 13.38
CA PRO A 139 10.16 3.86 13.39
C PRO A 139 9.41 3.84 12.05
N THR A 140 10.12 3.66 10.93
CA THR A 140 9.52 3.50 9.60
C THR A 140 8.47 2.38 9.53
N PHE A 141 8.59 1.32 10.34
CA PHE A 141 7.58 0.25 10.34
C PHE A 141 6.25 0.66 10.99
N TYR A 142 6.22 1.73 11.78
CA TYR A 142 4.98 2.30 12.29
C TYR A 142 4.12 2.96 11.21
N ILE A 143 4.61 3.10 9.96
CA ILE A 143 3.77 3.55 8.84
C ILE A 143 2.52 2.67 8.64
N ILE A 144 2.58 1.40 9.05
CA ILE A 144 1.43 0.46 8.99
C ILE A 144 0.33 0.87 9.98
N PHE A 145 0.64 1.66 11.02
CA PHE A 145 -0.32 2.12 12.03
C PHE A 145 -1.02 3.40 11.62
N LEU A 146 -0.41 4.18 10.73
CA LEU A 146 -0.75 5.58 10.58
C LEU A 146 -1.80 5.79 9.48
N PRO A 147 -2.85 6.59 9.75
CA PRO A 147 -3.66 7.16 8.68
C PRO A 147 -2.83 8.20 7.92
N SER A 148 -3.32 8.65 6.77
CA SER A 148 -2.76 9.81 6.05
C SER A 148 -1.31 9.64 5.54
N ILE A 149 -0.77 8.42 5.52
CA ILE A 149 0.54 8.12 4.90
C ILE A 149 0.40 6.99 3.89
N HIS A 150 -0.54 7.12 2.95
CA HIS A 150 -0.71 6.23 1.79
C HIS A 150 -1.00 4.73 2.09
N THR A 151 -0.90 4.28 3.35
CA THR A 151 -1.04 2.89 3.74
C THR A 151 -2.39 2.33 3.33
N SER A 152 -3.44 3.13 3.43
CA SER A 152 -4.79 2.76 3.05
C SER A 152 -5.00 2.60 1.54
N ALA A 153 -4.37 3.44 0.71
CA ALA A 153 -4.30 3.24 -0.74
C ALA A 153 -3.60 1.91 -1.06
N PHE A 154 -2.52 1.62 -0.34
CA PHE A 154 -1.83 0.35 -0.45
C PHE A 154 -2.71 -0.85 0.01
N LEU A 155 -3.55 -0.69 1.04
CA LEU A 155 -4.51 -1.74 1.44
C LEU A 155 -5.59 -1.96 0.37
N VAL A 156 -6.11 -0.90 -0.25
CA VAL A 156 -7.07 -0.99 -1.36
C VAL A 156 -6.46 -1.75 -2.54
N THR A 157 -5.18 -1.56 -2.78
CA THR A 157 -4.41 -2.33 -3.75
C THR A 157 -4.40 -3.84 -3.44
N LEU A 158 -4.06 -4.23 -2.21
CA LEU A 158 -4.08 -5.64 -1.78
C LEU A 158 -5.47 -6.26 -1.88
N TYR A 159 -6.51 -5.48 -1.60
CA TYR A 159 -7.89 -5.90 -1.72
C TYR A 159 -8.30 -6.09 -3.18
N THR A 160 -7.97 -5.12 -4.03
CA THR A 160 -8.41 -5.06 -5.42
C THR A 160 -7.73 -6.10 -6.30
N TRP A 161 -6.45 -6.38 -6.05
CA TRP A 161 -5.66 -7.22 -6.96
C TRP A 161 -6.18 -8.67 -7.09
N PRO A 162 -6.36 -9.45 -6.00
CA PRO A 162 -6.93 -10.79 -6.10
C PRO A 162 -8.33 -10.79 -6.70
N LEU A 163 -9.03 -9.68 -6.51
CA LEU A 163 -10.38 -9.50 -6.97
C LEU A 163 -10.41 -9.34 -8.50
N ILE A 164 -9.74 -8.35 -9.09
CA ILE A 164 -9.82 -8.08 -10.55
C ILE A 164 -9.48 -9.29 -11.45
N HIS A 165 -8.76 -10.28 -10.93
CA HIS A 165 -8.41 -11.53 -11.63
C HIS A 165 -9.48 -12.63 -11.53
N LYS A 166 -10.53 -12.45 -10.72
CA LYS A 166 -11.69 -13.35 -10.61
C LYS A 166 -12.83 -12.90 -11.52
N THR A 167 -13.63 -13.86 -11.97
CA THR A 167 -14.84 -13.56 -12.74
C THR A 167 -15.92 -13.07 -11.79
N PHE A 168 -16.31 -11.81 -11.92
CA PHE A 168 -17.30 -11.19 -11.03
C PHE A 168 -18.71 -11.17 -11.58
N GLN A 169 -19.66 -11.14 -10.64
CA GLN A 169 -21.01 -10.64 -10.91
C GLN A 169 -20.97 -9.14 -11.16
N LYS A 170 -21.88 -8.63 -11.99
CA LYS A 170 -21.93 -7.19 -12.38
C LYS A 170 -21.92 -6.25 -11.16
N ARG A 171 -22.67 -6.57 -10.10
CA ARG A 171 -22.74 -5.74 -8.87
C ARG A 171 -21.38 -5.60 -8.18
N GLN A 172 -20.62 -6.70 -8.09
CA GLN A 172 -19.31 -6.71 -7.43
C GLN A 172 -18.28 -5.88 -8.19
N VAL A 173 -18.36 -5.86 -9.54
CA VAL A 173 -17.53 -5.00 -10.37
C VAL A 173 -17.81 -3.52 -10.08
N TRP A 174 -19.08 -3.12 -9.97
CA TRP A 174 -19.44 -1.74 -9.66
C TRP A 174 -18.93 -1.27 -8.30
N ILE A 175 -19.07 -2.11 -7.27
CA ILE A 175 -18.53 -1.81 -5.93
C ILE A 175 -17.01 -1.60 -6.03
N LEU A 176 -16.32 -2.48 -6.74
CA LEU A 176 -14.87 -2.39 -6.93
C LEU A 176 -14.47 -1.11 -7.70
N ILE A 177 -15.20 -0.76 -8.75
CA ILE A 177 -14.98 0.47 -9.52
C ILE A 177 -15.12 1.68 -8.61
N ILE A 178 -16.22 1.79 -7.88
CA ILE A 178 -16.48 2.91 -6.96
C ILE A 178 -15.36 3.01 -5.93
N TRP A 179 -14.95 1.88 -5.34
CA TRP A 179 -13.87 1.85 -4.35
C TRP A 179 -12.56 2.41 -4.92
N ILE A 180 -12.16 1.95 -6.10
CA ILE A 180 -10.94 2.43 -6.77
C ILE A 180 -11.06 3.91 -7.13
N VAL A 181 -12.21 4.35 -7.66
CA VAL A 181 -12.45 5.76 -8.04
C VAL A 181 -12.29 6.68 -6.83
N LEU A 182 -12.95 6.34 -5.71
CA LEU A 182 -12.86 7.12 -4.47
C LEU A 182 -11.44 7.14 -3.92
N THR A 183 -10.74 6.00 -3.91
CA THR A 183 -9.36 5.95 -3.42
C THR A 183 -8.40 6.71 -4.33
N VAL A 184 -8.52 6.64 -5.67
CA VAL A 184 -7.66 7.42 -6.58
C VAL A 184 -7.91 8.93 -6.42
N ALA A 185 -9.17 9.32 -6.18
CA ALA A 185 -9.52 10.72 -5.95
C ALA A 185 -9.02 11.25 -4.60
N SER A 186 -9.00 10.39 -3.58
CA SER A 186 -8.47 10.66 -2.25
C SER A 186 -6.94 10.66 -2.21
N ASP A 187 -6.32 9.73 -2.92
CA ASP A 187 -4.90 9.49 -2.88
C ASP A 187 -4.39 8.98 -4.23
N ARG A 188 -3.70 9.87 -4.94
CA ARG A 188 -3.22 9.63 -6.31
C ARG A 188 -2.10 8.60 -6.36
N ILE A 189 -1.50 8.23 -5.23
CA ILE A 189 -0.50 7.16 -5.19
C ILE A 189 -1.07 5.84 -5.68
N LEU A 190 -2.36 5.58 -5.46
CA LEU A 190 -3.04 4.38 -5.96
C LEU A 190 -2.96 4.27 -7.49
N PHE A 191 -2.91 5.40 -8.20
CA PHE A 191 -2.74 5.39 -9.64
C PHE A 191 -1.40 4.76 -10.05
N VAL A 192 -0.33 5.11 -9.35
CA VAL A 192 1.02 4.59 -9.59
C VAL A 192 1.16 3.16 -9.04
N GLU A 193 0.57 2.88 -7.88
CA GLU A 193 0.68 1.58 -7.24
C GLU A 193 -0.15 0.52 -7.97
N LEU A 194 -1.40 0.79 -8.32
CA LEU A 194 -2.33 -0.21 -8.85
C LEU A 194 -2.64 -0.05 -10.34
N ILE A 195 -2.97 1.16 -10.77
CA ILE A 195 -3.54 1.40 -12.11
C ILE A 195 -2.47 1.17 -13.18
N VAL A 196 -1.33 1.86 -13.08
CA VAL A 196 -0.23 1.72 -14.05
C VAL A 196 0.27 0.27 -14.13
N PRO A 197 0.59 -0.42 -13.01
CA PRO A 197 1.11 -1.78 -13.09
C PRO A 197 0.07 -2.80 -13.56
N GLY A 198 -1.20 -2.62 -13.19
CA GLY A 198 -2.27 -3.51 -13.65
C GLY A 198 -2.62 -3.34 -15.13
N ILE A 199 -2.43 -2.15 -15.70
CA ILE A 199 -2.52 -1.92 -17.15
C ILE A 199 -1.34 -2.58 -17.86
N LEU A 200 -0.11 -2.31 -17.40
CA LEU A 200 1.11 -2.89 -17.98
C LEU A 200 1.10 -4.42 -17.91
N ALA A 201 0.64 -5.00 -16.80
CA ALA A 201 0.49 -6.44 -16.67
C ALA A 201 -0.45 -7.03 -17.74
N GLY A 202 -1.55 -6.34 -18.07
CA GLY A 202 -2.47 -6.75 -19.13
C GLY A 202 -1.84 -6.74 -20.52
N PHE A 203 -0.99 -5.74 -20.81
CA PHE A 203 -0.27 -5.62 -22.08
C PHE A 203 0.86 -6.64 -22.22
N LEU A 204 1.69 -6.77 -21.18
CA LEU A 204 2.91 -7.58 -21.21
C LEU A 204 2.62 -9.08 -21.09
N PHE A 205 1.50 -9.47 -20.49
CA PHE A 205 1.15 -10.87 -20.25
C PHE A 205 -0.27 -11.17 -20.70
N PRO A 206 -0.51 -11.22 -22.03
CA PRO A 206 -1.82 -11.54 -22.57
C PRO A 206 -2.29 -12.90 -22.07
N SER A 207 -3.49 -12.94 -21.48
CA SER A 207 -4.05 -14.19 -20.97
C SER A 207 -4.19 -15.21 -22.11
N GLN A 208 -3.44 -16.31 -22.04
CA GLN A 208 -3.51 -17.40 -23.02
C GLN A 208 -4.86 -18.14 -23.00
N ARG A 209 -5.73 -17.86 -22.01
CA ARG A 209 -7.01 -18.55 -21.78
C ARG A 209 -8.16 -18.11 -22.71
N SER A 210 -7.98 -17.12 -23.58
CA SER A 210 -9.04 -16.70 -24.52
C SER A 210 -8.64 -16.97 -25.97
N PRO A 211 -9.30 -17.92 -26.67
CA PRO A 211 -9.04 -18.23 -28.08
C PRO A 211 -9.75 -17.24 -29.02
N GLY A 212 -9.81 -15.96 -28.65
CA GLY A 212 -10.52 -14.92 -29.40
C GLY A 212 -9.64 -13.74 -29.82
N SER A 213 -10.12 -12.99 -30.81
CA SER A 213 -9.66 -11.69 -31.34
C SER A 213 -8.41 -11.08 -30.68
N ARG A 214 -7.41 -10.74 -31.51
CA ARG A 214 -6.13 -10.09 -31.13
C ARG A 214 -6.30 -8.92 -30.14
N TRP A 215 -7.41 -8.18 -30.20
CA TRP A 215 -7.75 -7.07 -29.30
C TRP A 215 -8.24 -7.50 -27.91
N LYS A 216 -9.00 -8.60 -27.81
CA LYS A 216 -9.42 -9.19 -26.51
C LYS A 216 -8.23 -9.82 -25.77
N ARG A 217 -7.20 -10.22 -26.51
CA ARG A 217 -5.91 -10.68 -25.98
C ARG A 217 -5.09 -9.52 -25.39
N LEU A 218 -5.11 -8.33 -26.02
CA LEU A 218 -4.34 -7.16 -25.57
C LEU A 218 -4.97 -6.40 -24.39
N PHE A 219 -6.29 -6.44 -24.22
CA PHE A 219 -6.98 -5.74 -23.12
C PHE A 219 -7.90 -6.67 -22.31
N PRO A 220 -7.35 -7.38 -21.30
CA PRO A 220 -8.17 -8.18 -20.40
C PRO A 220 -9.17 -7.30 -19.63
N LYS A 221 -10.29 -7.91 -19.21
CA LYS A 221 -11.36 -7.19 -18.47
C LYS A 221 -10.84 -6.49 -17.21
N SER A 222 -9.86 -7.07 -16.53
CA SER A 222 -9.19 -6.48 -15.37
C SER A 222 -8.55 -5.13 -15.70
N SER A 223 -7.74 -5.06 -16.76
CA SER A 223 -7.11 -3.80 -17.18
C SER A 223 -8.14 -2.77 -17.64
N LYS A 224 -9.25 -3.18 -18.26
CA LYS A 224 -10.36 -2.25 -18.60
C LYS A 224 -10.99 -1.63 -17.36
N ILE A 225 -11.27 -2.44 -16.33
CA ILE A 225 -11.79 -1.95 -15.05
C ILE A 225 -10.82 -0.93 -14.45
N LEU A 226 -9.52 -1.25 -14.40
CA LEU A 226 -8.52 -0.33 -13.86
C LEU A 226 -8.41 0.97 -14.67
N ILE A 227 -8.45 0.92 -16.01
CA ILE A 227 -8.41 2.12 -16.84
C ILE A 227 -9.62 3.02 -16.56
N VAL A 228 -10.83 2.45 -16.58
CA VAL A 228 -12.07 3.19 -16.36
C VAL A 228 -12.07 3.80 -14.96
N SER A 229 -11.76 3.02 -13.93
CA SER A 229 -11.72 3.52 -12.55
C SER A 229 -10.61 4.55 -12.33
N GLY A 230 -9.43 4.36 -12.94
CA GLY A 230 -8.31 5.29 -12.82
C GLY A 230 -8.63 6.64 -13.46
N ILE A 231 -9.18 6.66 -14.67
CA ILE A 231 -9.59 7.89 -15.36
C ILE A 231 -10.73 8.57 -14.58
N ALA A 232 -11.76 7.83 -14.18
CA ALA A 232 -12.86 8.38 -13.42
C ALA A 232 -12.41 8.96 -12.06
N GLY A 233 -11.47 8.30 -11.37
CA GLY A 233 -10.85 8.82 -10.15
C GLY A 233 -10.05 10.10 -10.36
N LEU A 234 -9.28 10.21 -11.46
CA LEU A 234 -8.56 11.44 -11.80
C LEU A 234 -9.50 12.59 -12.17
N ILE A 235 -10.60 12.30 -12.87
CA ILE A 235 -11.65 13.30 -13.15
C ILE A 235 -12.27 13.76 -11.84
N LEU A 236 -12.64 12.82 -10.95
CA LEU A 236 -13.20 13.16 -9.65
C LEU A 236 -12.23 14.01 -8.81
N TYR A 237 -10.93 13.67 -8.79
CA TYR A 237 -9.91 14.51 -8.16
C TYR A 237 -9.89 15.93 -8.75
N ALA A 238 -9.93 16.06 -10.08
CA ALA A 238 -9.90 17.36 -10.75
C ALA A 238 -11.15 18.20 -10.40
N VAL A 239 -12.32 17.57 -10.30
CA VAL A 239 -13.56 18.21 -9.85
C VAL A 239 -13.46 18.61 -8.38
N LEU A 240 -12.98 17.75 -7.49
CA LEU A 240 -12.78 18.11 -6.07
C LEU A 240 -11.82 19.31 -5.96
N LYS A 241 -10.74 19.29 -6.73
CA LYS A 241 -9.75 20.37 -6.76
C LYS A 241 -10.29 21.70 -7.30
N SER A 242 -11.35 21.72 -8.09
CA SER A 242 -11.91 23.00 -8.59
C SER A 242 -12.72 23.75 -7.55
N PHE A 243 -13.21 23.07 -6.50
CA PHE A 243 -14.02 23.69 -5.44
C PHE A 243 -13.34 23.66 -4.07
N LEU A 244 -12.43 22.71 -3.85
CA LEU A 244 -11.63 22.60 -2.63
C LEU A 244 -10.24 23.19 -2.86
N PHE A 245 -9.69 23.88 -1.86
CA PHE A 245 -8.32 24.37 -1.93
C PHE A 245 -7.33 23.21 -1.72
N ILE A 246 -7.16 22.38 -2.75
CA ILE A 246 -6.19 21.28 -2.76
C ILE A 246 -4.87 21.82 -3.30
N GLU A 247 -3.85 21.84 -2.43
CA GLU A 247 -2.53 22.34 -2.77
C GLU A 247 -1.97 21.66 -4.03
N LYS A 248 -1.31 22.46 -4.86
CA LYS A 248 -0.53 21.92 -5.96
C LYS A 248 0.71 21.25 -5.35
N SER A 249 0.83 19.94 -5.53
CA SER A 249 2.09 19.23 -5.23
C SER A 249 3.26 19.99 -5.85
N GLY A 250 4.28 20.28 -5.03
CA GLY A 250 5.50 20.93 -5.46
C GLY A 250 6.11 20.18 -6.64
N LYS A 251 6.05 20.77 -7.83
CA LYS A 251 6.59 20.13 -9.04
C LYS A 251 8.10 20.32 -9.05
N ILE A 252 8.83 19.28 -8.68
CA ILE A 252 10.27 19.22 -8.95
C ILE A 252 10.43 19.01 -10.46
N PRO A 253 11.17 19.88 -11.17
CA PRO A 253 11.47 19.67 -12.58
C PRO A 253 12.02 18.26 -12.85
N ILE A 254 11.65 17.66 -13.99
CA ILE A 254 12.02 16.27 -14.31
C ILE A 254 13.55 16.12 -14.37
N ASN A 255 14.24 17.09 -14.99
CA ASN A 255 15.69 17.14 -15.02
C ASN A 255 16.29 17.14 -13.61
N LEU A 256 15.81 18.00 -12.71
CA LEU A 256 16.29 18.06 -11.32
C LEU A 256 15.99 16.76 -10.56
N SER A 257 14.83 16.14 -10.79
CA SER A 257 14.48 14.86 -10.20
C SER A 257 15.41 13.74 -10.68
N LEU A 258 15.72 13.70 -11.97
CA LEU A 258 16.66 12.73 -12.56
C LEU A 258 18.08 12.95 -12.05
N THR A 259 18.55 14.19 -11.99
CA THR A 259 19.87 14.53 -11.45
C THR A 259 19.98 14.11 -9.98
N ARG A 260 18.99 14.43 -9.14
CA ARG A 260 18.97 14.00 -7.74
C ARG A 260 18.96 12.48 -7.61
N ALA A 261 18.13 11.78 -8.39
CA ALA A 261 18.09 10.32 -8.38
C ALA A 261 19.45 9.70 -8.78
N ALA A 262 20.14 10.29 -9.75
CA ALA A 262 21.49 9.86 -10.13
C ALA A 262 22.51 10.12 -9.02
N MET A 263 22.48 11.29 -8.38
CA MET A 263 23.36 11.64 -7.26
C MET A 263 23.12 10.76 -6.03
N ASP A 264 21.87 10.49 -5.70
CA ASP A 264 21.51 9.59 -4.60
C ASP A 264 21.99 8.18 -4.93
N GLY A 265 21.76 7.72 -6.17
CA GLY A 265 22.27 6.44 -6.67
C GLY A 265 23.78 6.30 -6.52
N THR A 266 24.57 7.27 -7.00
CA THR A 266 26.03 7.23 -6.87
C THR A 266 26.47 7.26 -5.43
N ARG A 267 25.86 8.10 -4.58
CA ARG A 267 26.11 8.12 -3.14
C ARG A 267 25.88 6.75 -2.50
N PHE A 268 24.78 6.09 -2.81
CA PHE A 268 24.47 4.77 -2.25
C PHE A 268 25.48 3.71 -2.66
N PHE A 269 25.90 3.69 -3.93
CA PHE A 269 26.94 2.76 -4.39
C PHE A 269 28.28 3.02 -3.69
N MET A 270 28.67 4.29 -3.50
CA MET A 270 29.88 4.65 -2.77
C MET A 270 29.81 4.24 -1.30
N GLU A 271 28.69 4.49 -0.61
CA GLU A 271 28.50 4.09 0.80
C GLU A 271 28.54 2.56 0.98
N ALA A 272 27.89 1.81 0.09
CA ALA A 272 27.97 0.34 0.10
C ALA A 272 29.38 -0.17 -0.17
N GLN A 273 30.06 0.39 -1.17
CA GLN A 273 31.42 -0.01 -1.52
C GLN A 273 32.39 0.28 -0.37
N ALA A 274 32.30 1.44 0.25
CA ALA A 274 33.12 1.81 1.41
C ALA A 274 32.91 0.85 2.60
N TRP A 275 31.66 0.47 2.87
CA TRP A 275 31.35 -0.48 3.94
C TRP A 275 31.80 -1.93 3.64
N ILE A 276 31.74 -2.35 2.38
CA ILE A 276 32.29 -3.65 1.96
C ILE A 276 33.83 -3.65 2.10
N LEU A 277 34.48 -2.58 1.64
CA LEU A 277 35.95 -2.43 1.71
C LEU A 277 36.46 -2.29 3.15
N SER A 278 35.65 -1.76 4.08
CA SER A 278 35.99 -1.73 5.51
C SER A 278 35.88 -3.10 6.20
N GLY A 279 35.51 -4.16 5.46
CA GLY A 279 35.26 -5.49 6.01
C GLY A 279 34.01 -5.51 6.88
N PHE A 280 32.96 -4.77 6.48
CA PHE A 280 31.69 -4.62 7.20
C PHE A 280 31.80 -3.94 8.58
N LYS A 281 32.92 -3.23 8.82
CA LYS A 281 33.13 -2.47 10.05
C LYS A 281 32.57 -1.04 9.89
N GLY A 282 31.95 -0.52 10.95
CA GLY A 282 31.41 0.85 10.99
C GLY A 282 29.89 0.92 10.87
N LYS A 283 29.36 2.12 10.58
CA LYS A 283 27.91 2.35 10.44
C LYS A 283 27.38 1.60 9.22
N ILE A 284 26.33 0.81 9.42
CA ILE A 284 25.67 0.05 8.38
C ILE A 284 24.99 1.03 7.39
N PRO A 285 25.30 0.99 6.09
CA PRO A 285 24.65 1.84 5.09
C PRO A 285 23.26 1.26 4.76
N ILE A 286 22.32 1.43 5.69
CA ILE A 286 20.95 0.90 5.61
C ILE A 286 20.29 1.20 4.26
N PRO A 287 20.34 2.43 3.70
CA PRO A 287 19.74 2.72 2.40
C PRO A 287 20.33 1.88 1.26
N ALA A 288 21.65 1.70 1.25
CA ALA A 288 22.33 0.96 0.19
C ALA A 288 22.05 -0.55 0.26
N ILE A 289 21.93 -1.10 1.48
CA ILE A 289 21.50 -2.50 1.68
C ILE A 289 20.07 -2.69 1.19
N LEU A 290 19.15 -1.78 1.56
CA LEU A 290 17.76 -1.85 1.12
C LEU A 290 17.65 -1.78 -0.40
N ILE A 291 18.33 -0.84 -1.05
CA ILE A 291 18.35 -0.74 -2.52
C ILE A 291 18.95 -1.98 -3.17
N SER A 292 20.01 -2.55 -2.61
CA SER A 292 20.61 -3.79 -3.10
C SER A 292 19.61 -4.95 -3.02
N ILE A 293 18.90 -5.09 -1.91
CA ILE A 293 17.82 -6.07 -1.74
C ILE A 293 16.72 -5.85 -2.79
N LEU A 294 16.35 -4.58 -3.06
CA LEU A 294 15.34 -4.23 -4.06
C LEU A 294 15.78 -4.56 -5.48
N ILE A 295 17.03 -4.27 -5.85
CA ILE A 295 17.58 -4.61 -7.16
C ILE A 295 17.67 -6.13 -7.32
N ILE A 296 18.12 -6.85 -6.30
CA ILE A 296 18.14 -8.32 -6.32
C ILE A 296 16.72 -8.87 -6.46
N ALA A 297 15.76 -8.34 -5.70
CA ALA A 297 14.36 -8.71 -5.80
C ALA A 297 13.78 -8.40 -7.20
N LEU A 298 14.15 -7.27 -7.81
CA LEU A 298 13.79 -6.93 -9.20
C LEU A 298 14.33 -7.96 -10.17
N VAL A 299 15.63 -8.21 -10.14
CA VAL A 299 16.29 -9.11 -11.10
C VAL A 299 15.71 -10.51 -10.96
N LEU A 300 15.58 -11.02 -9.74
CA LEU A 300 14.93 -12.30 -9.46
C LEU A 300 13.47 -12.30 -9.94
N SER A 301 12.74 -11.20 -9.79
CA SER A 301 11.37 -11.07 -10.29
C SER A 301 11.29 -11.16 -11.80
N LEU A 302 12.12 -10.41 -12.53
CA LEU A 302 12.13 -10.38 -13.99
C LEU A 302 12.51 -11.75 -14.56
N ILE A 303 13.55 -12.39 -13.98
CA ILE A 303 13.94 -13.76 -14.33
C ILE A 303 12.78 -14.73 -14.10
N ARG A 304 12.09 -14.60 -12.97
CA ARG A 304 10.99 -15.50 -12.60
C ARG A 304 9.75 -15.28 -13.44
N ILE A 305 9.40 -14.03 -13.76
CA ILE A 305 8.29 -13.67 -14.65
C ILE A 305 8.51 -14.28 -16.03
N LYS A 306 9.74 -14.20 -16.56
CA LYS A 306 10.12 -14.86 -17.82
C LYS A 306 9.89 -16.38 -17.79
N LYS A 307 10.12 -17.03 -16.63
CA LYS A 307 9.95 -18.48 -16.46
C LYS A 307 8.50 -18.91 -16.15
N SER A 308 7.78 -18.21 -15.29
CA SER A 308 6.47 -18.64 -14.78
C SER A 308 5.26 -17.96 -15.43
N LYS A 309 5.46 -16.94 -16.28
CA LYS A 309 4.41 -16.13 -16.93
C LYS A 309 3.34 -15.55 -15.96
N SER A 310 3.63 -15.49 -14.65
CA SER A 310 2.72 -14.96 -13.64
C SER A 310 2.98 -13.48 -13.45
N THR A 311 1.91 -12.69 -13.53
CA THR A 311 1.92 -11.21 -13.42
C THR A 311 1.93 -10.73 -11.98
N ALA A 312 1.63 -11.60 -11.01
CA ALA A 312 1.42 -11.21 -9.61
C ALA A 312 2.66 -10.58 -8.94
N PHE A 313 3.87 -10.79 -9.48
CA PHE A 313 5.11 -10.34 -8.82
C PHE A 313 5.67 -8.99 -9.31
N LEU A 314 5.29 -8.52 -10.51
CA LEU A 314 5.67 -7.18 -11.00
C LEU A 314 5.18 -6.06 -10.06
N PHE A 315 4.13 -6.38 -9.31
CA PHE A 315 3.48 -5.53 -8.33
C PHE A 315 4.31 -5.32 -7.04
N SER A 316 4.97 -6.38 -6.55
CA SER A 316 5.78 -6.30 -5.34
C SER A 316 7.00 -5.39 -5.51
N PHE A 317 7.49 -5.23 -6.73
CA PHE A 317 8.64 -4.39 -7.04
C PHE A 317 8.32 -2.89 -7.06
N LEU A 318 7.19 -2.48 -7.63
CA LEU A 318 6.83 -1.06 -7.73
C LEU A 318 6.37 -0.46 -6.39
N ARG A 319 5.87 -1.31 -5.47
CA ARG A 319 5.56 -0.92 -4.07
C ARG A 319 6.78 -0.39 -3.33
N SER A 320 7.98 -0.87 -3.65
CA SER A 320 9.21 -0.47 -2.95
C SER A 320 9.70 0.94 -3.30
N PHE A 321 9.22 1.52 -4.40
CA PHE A 321 9.56 2.89 -4.80
C PHE A 321 8.70 3.96 -4.11
N SER A 322 7.59 3.58 -3.46
CA SER A 322 6.64 4.48 -2.79
C SER A 322 7.09 4.92 -1.38
N LEU A 323 8.03 4.18 -0.76
CA LEU A 323 8.49 4.40 0.63
C LEU A 323 9.67 5.38 0.79
N HIS A 324 9.94 6.22 -0.22
CA HIS A 324 11.01 7.22 -0.16
C HIS A 324 10.57 8.55 -0.76
N ARG A 325 9.68 9.23 -0.04
CA ARG A 325 9.52 10.70 -0.01
C ARG A 325 8.40 11.05 0.98
N SER A 326 8.79 11.20 2.24
CA SER A 326 8.11 12.04 3.22
C SER A 326 9.22 12.84 3.89
#